data_AF-A0A4R3Z1E2-F1
#
_entry.id   AF-A0A4R3Z1E2-F1
#
_cell.length_a   1.000
_cell.length_b   1.000
_cell.length_c   1.000
_cell.angle_alpha   90.00
_cell.angle_beta   90.00
_cell.angle_gamma   90.00
#
_symmetry.space_group_name_H-M   'P 1'
#
loop_
_entity.id
_entity.type
_entity.pdbx_description
1 polymer ?
#
loop_
_entity_poly.entity_id
_entity_poly.type
_entity_poly.pdbx_seq_one_letter_code
_entity_poly.pdbx_strand_id
1 'polypeptide(L)'
;MSSSLISSCPVCRGDLALSVDELHDAAQMRLTASTSILSLLALSAHDDFDATAMSQALSSVRRLVDEAAEFVVAIWREKDHVVSASTQAA
;
A
#
# COMPACT_ATOMS: atom_id res chain seq x y z
N MET A 1 -5.88 3.21 -23.26
CA MET A 1 -4.42 2.94 -23.39
C MET A 1 -3.83 2.76 -21.99
N SER A 2 -4.26 1.73 -21.26
CA SER A 2 -4.09 1.64 -19.79
C SER A 2 -3.36 0.37 -19.34
N SER A 3 -3.20 -0.61 -20.24
CA SER A 3 -2.68 -1.94 -19.89
C SER A 3 -1.17 -1.99 -19.68
N SER A 4 -0.40 -1.08 -20.27
CA SER A 4 1.06 -1.11 -20.17
C SER A 4 1.61 -0.61 -18.83
N LEU A 5 0.86 0.19 -18.06
CA LEU A 5 1.28 0.67 -16.74
C LEU A 5 1.13 -0.42 -15.66
N ILE A 6 0.14 -1.30 -15.80
CA ILE A 6 -0.06 -2.45 -14.91
C ILE A 6 1.02 -3.52 -15.16
N SER A 7 1.50 -3.64 -16.40
CA SER A 7 2.55 -4.61 -16.77
C SER A 7 3.92 -4.33 -16.12
N SER A 8 4.18 -3.10 -15.70
CA SER A 8 5.50 -2.68 -15.20
C SER A 8 5.51 -2.35 -13.72
N CYS A 9 4.39 -2.47 -13.02
CA CYS A 9 4.28 -2.25 -11.59
C CYS A 9 4.69 -3.56 -10.87
N PRO A 10 5.92 -3.68 -10.34
CA PRO A 10 6.40 -4.92 -9.71
C PRO A 10 5.55 -5.24 -8.47
N VAL A 11 5.14 -4.18 -7.76
CA VAL A 11 4.17 -4.19 -6.68
C VAL A 11 2.84 -4.84 -7.07
N CYS A 12 2.36 -4.60 -8.29
CA CYS A 12 1.08 -5.12 -8.76
C CYS A 12 1.15 -6.60 -9.19
N ARG A 13 2.37 -7.15 -9.33
CA ARG A 13 2.61 -8.58 -9.60
C ARG A 13 2.89 -9.39 -8.34
N GLY A 14 2.89 -8.77 -7.16
CA GLY A 14 3.28 -9.44 -5.91
C GLY A 14 4.76 -9.82 -5.88
N ASP A 15 5.56 -9.26 -6.79
CA ASP A 15 7.00 -9.46 -6.85
C ASP A 15 7.65 -8.43 -5.92
N LEU A 16 7.72 -8.80 -4.64
CA LEU A 16 8.25 -7.97 -3.54
C LEU A 16 9.79 -7.93 -3.53
N ALA A 17 10.46 -8.34 -4.62
CA ALA A 17 11.90 -8.20 -4.82
C ALA A 17 12.30 -6.73 -5.12
N LEU A 18 11.77 -5.81 -4.32
CA LEU A 18 12.01 -4.37 -4.39
C LEU A 18 12.96 -3.97 -3.26
N SER A 19 13.73 -2.90 -3.46
CA SER A 19 14.55 -2.33 -2.40
C SER A 19 13.69 -1.82 -1.24
N VAL A 20 14.29 -1.69 -0.05
CA VAL A 20 13.59 -1.14 1.14
C VAL A 20 13.00 0.24 0.87
N ASP A 21 13.70 1.09 0.11
CA ASP A 21 13.23 2.43 -0.26
C ASP A 21 12.00 2.35 -1.18
N GLU A 22 12.01 1.46 -2.17
CA GLU A 22 10.86 1.25 -3.07
C GLU A 22 9.64 0.66 -2.32
N LEU A 23 9.86 -0.23 -1.36
CA LEU A 23 8.80 -0.76 -0.50
C LEU A 23 8.23 0.34 0.41
N HIS A 24 9.09 1.22 0.95
CA HIS A 24 8.67 2.36 1.76
C HIS A 24 7.81 3.33 0.95
N ASP A 25 8.27 3.70 -0.25
CA ASP A 25 7.54 4.58 -1.15
C ASP A 25 6.20 3.97 -1.57
N ALA A 26 6.17 2.67 -1.87
CA ALA A 26 4.94 1.96 -2.17
C ALA A 26 3.95 2.00 -0.99
N ALA A 27 4.41 1.73 0.23
CA ALA A 27 3.60 1.83 1.45
C ALA A 27 3.05 3.25 1.66
N GLN A 28 3.92 4.26 1.54
CA GLN A 28 3.54 5.67 1.70
C GLN A 28 2.50 6.10 0.66
N MET A 29 2.64 5.67 -0.61
CA MET A 29 1.66 5.93 -1.65
C MET A 29 0.28 5.34 -1.32
N ARG A 30 0.23 4.10 -0.82
CA ARG A 30 -1.04 3.44 -0.44
C ARG A 30 -1.73 4.14 0.73
N LEU A 31 -0.97 4.53 1.75
CA LEU A 31 -1.47 5.28 2.90
C LEU A 31 -1.96 6.67 2.50
N THR A 32 -1.26 7.35 1.58
CA THR A 32 -1.66 8.65 1.03
C THR A 32 -2.97 8.54 0.24
N ALA A 33 -3.10 7.51 -0.59
CA ALA A 33 -4.33 7.24 -1.33
C ALA A 33 -5.51 6.93 -0.39
N SER A 34 -5.27 6.12 0.66
CA SER A 34 -6.27 5.83 1.71
C SER A 34 -6.76 7.11 2.40
N THR A 35 -5.82 7.98 2.79
CA THR A 35 -6.11 9.25 3.44
C THR A 35 -6.89 10.19 2.53
N SER A 36 -6.57 10.20 1.24
CA SER A 36 -7.29 10.99 0.23
C SER A 36 -8.75 10.52 0.09
N ILE A 37 -9.00 9.21 0.04
CA ILE A 37 -10.37 8.67 -0.01
C ILE A 37 -11.15 9.04 1.26
N LEU A 38 -10.56 8.90 2.44
CA LEU A 38 -11.20 9.29 3.71
C LEU A 38 -11.52 10.79 3.75
N SER A 39 -10.63 11.62 3.21
CA SER A 39 -10.86 13.07 3.13
C SER A 39 -12.01 13.40 2.20
N LEU A 40 -12.11 12.74 1.04
CA LEU A 40 -13.24 12.89 0.11
C LEU A 40 -14.55 12.42 0.75
N LEU A 41 -14.53 11.30 1.48
CA LEU A 41 -15.71 10.81 2.20
C LEU A 41 -16.16 11.77 3.30
N ALA A 42 -15.23 12.36 4.04
CA ALA A 42 -15.54 13.34 5.09
C ALA A 42 -16.20 14.60 4.49
N LEU A 43 -15.74 15.03 3.30
CA LEU A 43 -16.35 16.16 2.58
C LEU A 43 -17.72 15.81 2.00
N SER A 44 -17.92 14.56 1.53
CA SER A 44 -19.19 14.12 0.95
C SER A 44 -20.24 13.73 1.98
N ALA A 45 -19.88 13.51 3.24
CA ALA A 45 -20.79 13.10 4.31
C ALA A 45 -21.88 14.14 4.65
N HIS A 46 -21.79 15.36 4.11
CA HIS A 46 -22.77 16.43 4.30
C HIS A 46 -23.80 16.53 3.17
N ASP A 47 -23.57 15.84 2.05
CA ASP A 47 -24.52 15.67 0.96
C ASP A 47 -25.09 14.25 0.94
N ASP A 48 -26.22 14.07 0.24
CA ASP A 48 -27.01 12.84 0.09
C ASP A 48 -26.27 11.53 0.42
N PHE A 49 -26.58 10.96 1.58
CA PHE A 49 -25.89 9.80 2.13
C PHE A 49 -26.19 8.53 1.32
N ASP A 50 -25.21 8.08 0.52
CA ASP A 50 -25.25 6.77 -0.15
C ASP A 50 -24.39 5.74 0.60
N ALA A 51 -25.07 4.85 1.33
CA ALA A 51 -24.43 3.76 2.08
C ALA A 51 -23.64 2.78 1.18
N THR A 52 -24.07 2.59 -0.07
CA THR A 52 -23.41 1.69 -1.02
C THR A 52 -22.08 2.28 -1.47
N ALA A 53 -22.09 3.55 -1.90
CA ALA A 53 -20.87 4.27 -2.25
C ALA A 53 -19.89 4.35 -1.07
N MET A 54 -20.40 4.62 0.14
CA MET A 54 -19.55 4.68 1.34
C MET A 54 -18.93 3.32 1.68
N SER A 55 -19.69 2.22 1.58
CA SER A 55 -19.18 0.86 1.79
C SER A 55 -18.09 0.48 0.76
N GLN A 56 -18.28 0.84 -0.51
CA GLN A 56 -17.29 0.59 -1.56
C GLN A 56 -16.00 1.41 -1.34
N ALA A 57 -16.14 2.68 -0.95
CA ALA A 57 -15.01 3.53 -0.66
C ALA A 57 -14.21 3.04 0.56
N LEU A 58 -14.89 2.64 1.64
CA LEU A 58 -14.25 2.05 2.82
C LEU A 58 -13.58 0.70 2.52
N SER A 59 -14.18 -0.12 1.64
CA SER A 59 -13.56 -1.36 1.16
C SER A 59 -12.28 -1.09 0.37
N SER A 60 -12.26 -0.01 -0.43
CA SER A 60 -11.08 0.44 -1.16
C SER A 60 -9.98 0.94 -0.22
N VAL A 61 -10.34 1.72 0.80
CA VAL A 61 -9.42 2.16 1.86
C VAL A 61 -8.81 0.96 2.56
N ARG A 62 -9.63 -0.01 2.98
CA ARG A 62 -9.14 -1.23 3.63
C ARG A 62 -8.12 -1.96 2.77
N ARG A 63 -8.42 -2.17 1.48
CA ARG A 63 -7.48 -2.85 0.57
C ARG A 63 -6.14 -2.13 0.48
N LEU A 64 -6.15 -0.79 0.37
CA LEU A 64 -4.92 0.01 0.31
C LEU A 64 -4.11 -0.09 1.61
N VAL A 65 -4.77 -0.10 2.76
CA VAL A 65 -4.11 -0.27 4.06
C VAL A 65 -3.53 -1.68 4.21
N ASP A 66 -4.26 -2.71 3.78
CA ASP A 66 -3.78 -4.10 3.78
C ASP A 66 -2.53 -4.24 2.89
N GLU A 67 -2.55 -3.66 1.68
CA GLU A 67 -1.37 -3.59 0.79
C GLU A 67 -0.18 -2.86 1.47
N ALA A 68 -0.43 -1.72 2.13
CA ALA A 68 0.62 -0.99 2.84
C ALA A 68 1.24 -1.83 3.97
N ALA A 69 0.42 -2.58 4.71
CA ALA A 69 0.89 -3.46 5.78
C ALA A 69 1.78 -4.58 5.24
N GLU A 70 1.45 -5.15 4.08
CA GLU A 70 2.28 -6.15 3.40
C GLU A 70 3.68 -5.60 3.06
N PHE A 71 3.76 -4.38 2.54
CA PHE A 71 5.07 -3.73 2.27
C PHE A 71 5.86 -3.48 3.55
N VAL A 72 5.21 -3.04 4.62
CA VAL A 72 5.88 -2.86 5.92
C VAL A 72 6.43 -4.19 6.44
N VAL A 73 5.66 -5.28 6.35
CA VAL A 73 6.14 -6.62 6.75
C VAL A 73 7.32 -7.06 5.87
N ALA A 74 7.30 -6.78 4.58
CA ALA A 74 8.42 -7.07 3.69
C ALA A 74 9.70 -6.31 4.10
N ILE A 75 9.58 -5.01 4.45
CA ILE A 75 10.69 -4.20 4.97
C ILE A 75 11.26 -4.81 6.26
N TRP A 76 10.40 -5.21 7.19
CA TRP A 76 10.83 -5.83 8.45
C TRP A 76 11.61 -7.13 8.21
N ARG A 77 11.13 -7.99 7.31
CA ARG A 77 11.82 -9.24 6.95
C ARG A 77 13.19 -8.96 6.33
N GLU A 78 13.27 -8.02 5.39
CA GLU A 78 14.54 -7.66 4.76
C GLU A 78 15.55 -7.14 5.80
N LYS A 79 15.10 -6.32 6.74
CA LYS A 79 15.94 -5.82 7.84
C LYS A 79 16.46 -6.95 8.73
N ASP A 80 15.62 -7.92 9.09
CA ASP A 80 16.03 -9.09 9.89
C ASP A 80 17.03 -9.98 9.13
N HIS A 81 16.88 -10.11 7.81
CA HIS A 81 17.82 -10.82 6.95
C HIS A 81 19.20 -10.13 6.93
N VAL A 82 19.25 -8.80 6.80
CA VAL A 82 20.51 -8.03 6.84
C VAL A 82 21.21 -8.16 8.20
N VAL A 83 20.47 -8.11 9.31
CA VAL A 83 21.03 -8.29 10.66
C VAL A 83 21.60 -9.70 10.84
N SER A 84 20.88 -10.72 10.38
CA SER A 84 21.32 -12.12 10.47
C SER A 84 22.58 -12.38 9.64
N ALA A 85 22.65 -11.86 8.41
CA ALA A 85 23.82 -11.97 7.55
C ALA A 85 25.06 -11.27 8.14
N SER A 86 24.86 -10.10 8.76
CA SER A 86 25.94 -9.35 9.42
C SER A 86 26.52 -10.08 10.63
N THR A 87 25.69 -10.84 11.34
CA THR A 87 26.09 -11.60 12.53
C THR A 87 26.84 -12.89 12.15
N GLN A 88 26.56 -13.45 10.97
CA GLN A 88 27.19 -14.68 10.48
C GLN A 88 28.53 -14.44 9.78
N ALA A 89 28.81 -13.17 9.42
CA ALA A 89 30.05 -12.73 8.79
C ALA A 89 31.10 -12.18 9.78
N ALA A 90 30.80 -12.17 11.09
CA ALA A 90 31.67 -11.72 12.18
C ALA A 90 32.22 -12.90 12.98
#